data_AF-T1C159-F1
#
_entry.id   AF-T1C159-F1
#
_cell.length_a   1.000
_cell.length_b   1.000
_cell.length_c   1.000
_cell.angle_alpha   90.00
_cell.angle_beta   90.00
_cell.angle_gamma   90.00
#
_symmetry.space_group_name_H-M   'P 1'
#
loop_
_entity.id
_entity.type
_entity.pdbx_description
1 polymer ?
#
loop_
_entity_poly.entity_id
_entity_poly.type
_entity_poly.pdbx_seq_one_letter_code
_entity_poly.pdbx_strand_id
1 'polypeptide(L)'
;MAIRKRKVGNAVYLEEYKSHRVKGKVVTEFVRYVGKENSEKGVTESARIIDRVESRGSSRAGDIGLLWAMAQDLNIQGIIDRMCLPGSTISTGKVLTAWAINRVIDPESATQLESWVKTTDLPRLSGIDEEKWSKDLFLDSLDSICFDDRTTQELKDLSGNIDREIFMEWRNKHPLKGKDHVAYDLTTVLFFGTSCPLAEFGYNPGHLNRRQI
;
A
#
# COMPACT_ATOMS: atom_id res chain seq x y z
N MET A 1 -36.02 7.51 8.39
CA MET A 1 -36.37 8.96 8.41
C MET A 1 -37.73 9.10 7.76
N ALA A 2 -38.51 10.14 8.08
CA ALA A 2 -39.88 10.28 7.58
C ALA A 2 -40.19 11.74 7.21
N ILE A 3 -40.90 11.95 6.11
CA ILE A 3 -41.37 13.28 5.67
C ILE A 3 -42.78 13.51 6.22
N ARG A 4 -43.01 14.65 6.86
CA ARG A 4 -44.31 15.08 7.39
C ARG A 4 -44.82 16.31 6.64
N LYS A 5 -46.15 16.38 6.49
CA LYS A 5 -46.85 17.53 5.92
C LYS A 5 -47.30 18.47 7.03
N ARG A 6 -46.98 19.75 6.90
CA ARG A 6 -47.45 20.82 7.77
C ARG A 6 -48.25 21.82 6.95
N LYS A 7 -49.52 22.01 7.29
CA LYS A 7 -50.38 23.01 6.64
C LYS A 7 -50.26 24.34 7.36
N VAL A 8 -49.90 25.40 6.64
CA VAL A 8 -49.85 26.78 7.16
C VAL A 8 -50.62 27.67 6.19
N GLY A 9 -51.78 28.16 6.62
CA GLY A 9 -52.71 28.88 5.75
C GLY A 9 -53.14 28.03 4.54
N ASN A 10 -52.97 28.59 3.34
CA ASN A 10 -53.31 27.93 2.07
C ASN A 10 -52.15 27.12 1.45
N ALA A 11 -51.04 26.96 2.17
CA ALA A 11 -49.85 26.26 1.70
C ALA A 11 -49.53 25.03 2.54
N VAL A 12 -49.03 23.97 1.88
CA VAL A 12 -48.55 22.75 2.53
C VAL A 12 -47.03 22.67 2.41
N TYR A 13 -46.39 22.46 3.55
CA TYR A 13 -44.95 22.45 3.77
C TYR A 13 -44.51 21.03 4.12
N LEU A 14 -43.39 20.59 3.56
CA LEU A 14 -42.79 19.29 3.81
C LEU A 14 -41.58 19.44 4.73
N GLU A 15 -41.53 18.63 5.78
CA GLU A 15 -40.50 18.68 6.82
C GLU A 15 -39.97 17.25 7.08
N GLU A 16 -38.66 17.11 7.21
CA GLU A 16 -37.99 15.83 7.47
C GLU A 16 -37.80 15.62 8.97
N TYR A 17 -38.17 14.44 9.47
CA TYR A 17 -38.05 14.05 10.87
C TYR A 17 -37.26 12.74 11.01
N LYS A 18 -36.45 12.68 12.07
CA LYS A 18 -35.72 11.49 12.50
C LYS A 18 -36.30 10.99 13.81
N SER A 19 -36.60 9.70 13.86
CA SER A 19 -37.09 9.05 15.09
C SER A 19 -35.93 8.34 15.76
N HIS A 20 -35.78 8.53 17.07
CA HIS A 20 -34.84 7.79 17.90
C HIS A 20 -35.50 7.44 19.25
N ARG A 21 -34.97 6.44 19.97
CA ARG A 21 -35.53 6.00 21.25
C ARG A 21 -34.72 6.56 22.41
N VAL A 22 -35.40 7.21 23.34
CA VAL A 22 -34.83 7.69 24.61
C VAL A 22 -35.65 7.09 25.75
N LYS A 23 -35.00 6.30 26.62
CA LYS A 23 -35.63 5.65 27.79
C LYS A 23 -36.93 4.89 27.43
N GLY A 24 -36.89 4.11 26.35
CA GLY A 24 -38.03 3.29 25.90
C GLY A 24 -39.15 4.04 25.15
N LYS A 25 -39.11 5.38 25.09
CA LYS A 25 -40.08 6.19 24.34
C LYS A 25 -39.48 6.60 22.98
N VAL A 26 -40.31 6.54 21.93
CA VAL A 26 -39.94 7.03 20.59
C VAL A 26 -40.07 8.54 20.58
N VAL A 27 -38.96 9.24 20.38
CA VAL A 27 -38.89 10.69 20.25
C VAL A 27 -38.62 11.03 18.79
N THR A 28 -39.37 11.99 18.24
CA THR A 28 -39.21 12.46 16.86
C THR A 28 -38.59 13.85 16.88
N GLU A 29 -37.45 13.98 16.22
CA GLU A 29 -36.68 15.22 16.11
C GLU A 29 -36.80 15.77 14.69
N PHE A 30 -37.02 17.08 14.58
CA PHE A 30 -37.01 17.79 13.30
C PHE A 30 -35.58 17.86 12.76
N VAL A 31 -35.39 17.46 11.51
CA VAL A 31 -34.07 17.47 10.87
C VAL A 31 -33.92 18.71 10.01
N ARG A 32 -34.84 18.92 9.06
CA ARG A 32 -34.80 20.06 8.14
C ARG A 32 -36.12 20.27 7.39
N TYR A 33 -36.27 21.47 6.86
CA TYR A 33 -37.35 21.80 5.94
C TYR A 33 -37.01 21.31 4.53
N VAL A 34 -37.98 20.66 3.88
CA VAL A 34 -37.82 19.96 2.60
C VAL A 34 -38.34 20.81 1.43
N GLY A 35 -39.42 21.58 1.63
CA GLY A 35 -39.98 22.44 0.59
C GLY A 35 -41.50 22.56 0.64
N LYS A 36 -42.10 23.34 -0.27
CA LYS A 36 -43.56 23.49 -0.39
C LYS A 36 -44.09 22.43 -1.35
N GLU A 37 -45.16 21.74 -0.99
CA GLU A 37 -45.69 20.59 -1.76
C GLU A 37 -46.09 20.93 -3.20
N ASN A 38 -46.53 22.17 -3.45
CA ASN A 38 -47.00 22.64 -4.77
C ASN A 38 -45.98 23.54 -5.49
N SER A 39 -44.67 23.39 -5.27
CA SER A 39 -43.71 24.01 -6.20
C SER A 39 -43.69 23.22 -7.50
N GLU A 40 -43.93 23.88 -8.64
CA GLU A 40 -43.91 23.27 -9.99
C GLU A 40 -42.60 22.52 -10.28
N LYS A 41 -41.52 22.89 -9.58
CA LYS A 41 -40.32 22.10 -9.42
C LYS A 41 -40.54 21.22 -8.20
N GLY A 42 -40.90 19.95 -8.39
CA GLY A 42 -41.06 18.98 -7.29
C GLY A 42 -39.88 19.04 -6.33
N VAL A 43 -40.09 18.66 -5.06
CA VAL A 43 -39.08 18.68 -4.00
C VAL A 43 -37.76 18.10 -4.52
N THR A 44 -36.84 18.98 -4.92
CA THR A 44 -35.48 18.58 -5.20
C THR A 44 -34.86 18.39 -3.83
N GLU A 45 -34.62 17.14 -3.45
CA GLU A 45 -33.51 16.86 -2.54
C GLU A 45 -32.38 17.76 -2.98
N SER A 46 -31.75 18.47 -2.04
CA SER A 46 -30.52 19.18 -2.34
C SER A 46 -29.53 18.10 -2.77
N ALA A 47 -29.54 17.76 -4.06
CA ALA A 47 -28.46 17.02 -4.69
C ALA A 47 -27.24 17.77 -4.18
N ARG A 48 -26.33 17.06 -3.51
CA ARG A 48 -25.02 17.63 -3.23
C ARG A 48 -24.43 17.86 -4.62
N ILE A 49 -24.72 19.03 -5.18
CA ILE A 49 -24.12 19.52 -6.40
C ILE A 49 -22.68 19.67 -5.98
N ILE A 50 -21.87 18.69 -6.37
CA ILE A 50 -20.44 18.80 -6.25
C ILE A 50 -20.10 19.93 -7.21
N ASP A 51 -19.92 21.15 -6.69
CA ASP A 51 -19.66 22.36 -7.49
C ASP A 51 -18.48 22.16 -8.44
N ARG A 52 -17.54 21.28 -8.07
CA ARG A 52 -16.40 20.91 -8.89
C ARG A 52 -15.86 19.55 -8.53
N VAL A 53 -15.77 18.66 -9.52
CA VAL A 53 -14.92 17.47 -9.44
C VAL A 53 -13.57 17.86 -10.03
N GLU A 54 -12.56 17.99 -9.19
CA GLU A 54 -11.19 18.19 -9.65
C GLU A 54 -10.52 16.84 -9.85
N SER A 55 -10.22 16.50 -11.11
CA SER A 55 -9.38 15.34 -11.42
C SER A 55 -7.93 15.70 -11.09
N ARG A 56 -7.37 15.07 -10.06
CA ARG A 56 -5.96 15.23 -9.68
C ARG A 56 -5.00 14.38 -10.53
N GLY A 57 -5.50 13.68 -11.54
CA GLY A 57 -4.74 12.78 -12.40
C GLY A 57 -5.29 11.35 -12.39
N SER A 58 -4.63 10.49 -13.15
CA SER A 58 -4.89 9.04 -13.19
C SER A 58 -3.64 8.32 -12.74
N SER A 59 -3.74 7.54 -11.67
CA SER A 59 -2.68 6.69 -11.14
C SER A 59 -3.00 5.21 -11.37
N ARG A 60 -1.96 4.39 -11.53
CA ARG A 60 -2.13 2.92 -11.55
C ARG A 60 -2.42 2.41 -10.13
N ALA A 61 -3.57 1.78 -9.96
CA ALA A 61 -4.06 1.36 -8.64
C ALA A 61 -4.33 -0.14 -8.49
N GLY A 62 -4.68 -0.86 -9.56
CA GLY A 62 -5.23 -2.22 -9.46
C GLY A 62 -4.22 -3.27 -8.97
N ASP A 63 -3.29 -3.64 -9.85
CA ASP A 63 -2.15 -4.53 -9.58
C ASP A 63 -1.31 -4.04 -8.40
N ILE A 64 -1.03 -2.74 -8.36
CA ILE A 64 -0.23 -2.09 -7.31
C ILE A 64 -0.90 -2.18 -5.95
N GLY A 65 -2.20 -1.85 -5.87
CA GLY A 65 -2.96 -1.93 -4.62
C GLY A 65 -3.06 -3.36 -4.10
N LEU A 66 -3.24 -4.34 -4.98
CA LEU A 66 -3.25 -5.75 -4.61
C LEU A 66 -1.91 -6.19 -4.02
N LEU A 67 -0.79 -5.96 -4.72
CA LEU A 67 0.52 -6.37 -4.24
C LEU A 67 0.93 -5.64 -2.96
N TRP A 68 0.58 -4.35 -2.85
CA TRP A 68 0.80 -3.59 -1.61
C TRP A 68 0.01 -4.18 -0.44
N ALA A 69 -1.26 -4.53 -0.64
CA ALA A 69 -2.09 -5.15 0.38
C ALA A 69 -1.56 -6.53 0.79
N MET A 70 -1.08 -7.34 -0.16
CA MET A 70 -0.42 -8.62 0.13
C MET A 70 0.85 -8.43 0.96
N ALA A 71 1.67 -7.44 0.62
CA ALA A 71 2.88 -7.12 1.38
C ALA A 71 2.57 -6.65 2.82
N GLN A 72 1.49 -5.86 2.99
CA GLN A 72 1.00 -5.46 4.31
C GLN A 72 0.46 -6.65 5.10
N ASP A 73 -0.31 -7.53 4.47
CA ASP A 73 -0.78 -8.75 5.12
C ASP A 73 0.42 -9.59 5.58
N LEU A 74 1.43 -9.81 4.73
CA LEU A 74 2.65 -10.54 5.12
C LEU A 74 3.62 -9.73 6.00
N ASN A 75 3.21 -8.54 6.48
CA ASN A 75 4.01 -7.67 7.34
C ASN A 75 5.43 -7.38 6.79
N ILE A 76 5.61 -7.38 5.47
CA ILE A 76 6.93 -7.28 4.83
C ILE A 76 7.59 -5.95 5.22
N GLN A 77 6.83 -4.84 5.17
CA GLN A 77 7.36 -3.53 5.53
C GLN A 77 7.85 -3.51 6.97
N GLY A 78 7.05 -4.06 7.89
CA GLY A 78 7.39 -4.09 9.31
C GLY A 78 8.55 -5.04 9.63
N ILE A 79 8.69 -6.16 8.91
CA ILE A 79 9.83 -7.07 9.07
C ILE A 79 11.13 -6.37 8.68
N ILE A 80 11.15 -5.72 7.51
CA ILE A 80 12.32 -4.98 7.03
C ILE A 80 12.67 -3.85 8.02
N ASP A 81 11.70 -3.01 8.37
CA ASP A 81 11.92 -1.86 9.26
C ASP A 81 12.49 -2.26 10.63
N ARG A 82 12.15 -3.44 11.16
CA ARG A 82 12.69 -3.94 12.43
C ARG A 82 14.13 -4.42 12.34
N MET A 83 14.58 -4.83 11.16
CA MET A 83 15.95 -5.32 10.95
C MET A 83 16.92 -4.21 10.57
N CYS A 84 16.43 -3.17 9.90
CA CYS A 84 17.23 -2.00 9.57
C CYS A 84 17.55 -1.18 10.83
N LEU A 85 18.71 -0.52 10.83
CA LEU A 85 19.10 0.37 11.92
C LEU A 85 18.12 1.55 12.05
N PRO A 86 17.68 1.89 13.27
CA PRO A 86 16.86 3.06 13.48
C PRO A 86 17.65 4.33 13.14
N GLY A 87 17.14 5.16 12.22
CA GLY A 87 17.83 6.39 11.81
C GLY A 87 17.17 7.14 10.64
N SER A 88 16.42 6.45 9.79
CA SER A 88 15.66 7.10 8.72
C SER A 88 14.29 7.58 9.21
N THR A 89 13.88 8.76 8.75
CA THR A 89 12.49 9.26 8.94
C THR A 89 11.51 8.52 8.01
N ILE A 90 12.02 7.93 6.93
CA ILE A 90 11.25 7.18 5.94
C ILE A 90 11.47 5.69 6.16
N SER A 91 10.38 4.93 6.18
CA SER A 91 10.40 3.47 6.33
C SER A 91 11.10 2.80 5.13
N THR A 92 12.24 2.16 5.39
CA THR A 92 12.96 1.33 4.41
C THR A 92 12.05 0.23 3.87
N GLY A 93 11.29 -0.42 4.75
CA GLY A 93 10.38 -1.50 4.37
C GLY A 93 9.33 -1.08 3.35
N LYS A 94 8.79 0.14 3.47
CA LYS A 94 7.87 0.69 2.48
C LYS A 94 8.55 0.98 1.14
N VAL A 95 9.76 1.54 1.16
CA VAL A 95 10.53 1.85 -0.05
C VAL A 95 10.91 0.57 -0.80
N LEU A 96 11.48 -0.42 -0.09
CA LEU A 96 11.87 -1.70 -0.70
C LEU A 96 10.66 -2.52 -1.14
N THR A 97 9.51 -2.42 -0.46
CA THR A 97 8.28 -3.03 -0.95
C THR A 97 7.83 -2.39 -2.27
N ALA A 98 7.89 -1.07 -2.40
CA ALA A 98 7.58 -0.39 -3.65
C ALA A 98 8.50 -0.86 -4.79
N TRP A 99 9.80 -1.05 -4.51
CA TRP A 99 10.75 -1.59 -5.49
C TRP A 99 10.44 -3.05 -5.83
N ALA A 100 10.10 -3.90 -4.87
CA ALA A 100 9.71 -5.28 -5.13
C ALA A 100 8.46 -5.35 -6.03
N ILE A 101 7.46 -4.48 -5.81
CA ILE A 101 6.27 -4.37 -6.66
C ILE A 101 6.64 -3.97 -8.09
N ASN A 102 7.55 -3.00 -8.25
CA ASN A 102 8.09 -2.65 -9.57
C ASN A 102 8.69 -3.88 -10.27
N ARG A 103 9.52 -4.66 -9.56
CA ARG A 103 10.15 -5.87 -10.13
C ARG A 103 9.16 -6.93 -10.58
N VAL A 104 7.98 -7.00 -9.96
CA VAL A 104 6.91 -7.95 -10.33
C VAL A 104 6.12 -7.47 -11.54
N ILE A 105 5.86 -6.16 -11.65
CA ILE A 105 4.93 -5.61 -12.66
C ILE A 105 5.68 -5.07 -13.88
N ASP A 106 6.59 -4.12 -13.66
CA ASP A 106 7.34 -3.41 -14.71
C ASP A 106 8.80 -3.33 -14.26
N PRO A 107 9.65 -4.34 -14.52
CA PRO A 107 10.99 -4.45 -13.95
C PRO A 107 11.94 -3.41 -14.56
N GLU A 108 11.75 -2.16 -14.16
CA GLU A 108 12.48 -0.99 -14.58
C GLU A 108 13.85 -0.92 -13.90
N SER A 109 14.75 -0.17 -14.51
CA SER A 109 16.06 0.10 -13.89
C SER A 109 15.93 1.02 -12.67
N ALA A 110 16.88 0.94 -11.74
CA ALA A 110 16.88 1.76 -10.52
C ALA A 110 16.80 3.26 -10.79
N THR A 111 17.31 3.73 -11.94
CA THR A 111 17.26 5.14 -12.36
C THR A 111 15.88 5.59 -12.83
N GLN A 112 14.97 4.66 -13.16
CA GLN A 112 13.60 4.95 -13.60
C GLN A 112 12.56 4.79 -12.48
N LEU A 113 12.93 4.22 -11.33
CA LEU A 113 12.00 3.96 -10.23
C LEU A 113 11.34 5.23 -9.70
N GLU A 114 12.08 6.32 -9.56
CA GLU A 114 11.52 7.60 -9.12
C GLU A 114 10.37 8.03 -10.03
N SER A 115 10.60 8.07 -11.34
CA SER A 115 9.59 8.43 -12.33
C SER A 115 8.43 7.45 -12.34
N TRP A 116 8.72 6.14 -12.24
CA TRP A 116 7.70 5.09 -12.25
C TRP A 116 6.76 5.23 -11.06
N VAL A 117 7.28 5.42 -9.83
CA VAL A 117 6.45 5.54 -8.62
C VAL A 117 5.43 6.67 -8.73
N LYS A 118 5.81 7.80 -9.32
CA LYS A 118 4.91 8.97 -9.53
C LYS A 118 3.70 8.65 -10.43
N THR A 119 3.78 7.61 -11.25
CA THR A 119 2.66 7.15 -12.10
C THR A 119 1.68 6.21 -11.38
N THR A 120 1.93 5.91 -10.11
CA THR A 120 1.24 4.85 -9.35
C THR A 120 0.58 5.37 -8.09
N ASP A 121 -0.24 4.53 -7.46
CA ASP A 121 -0.81 4.81 -6.14
C ASP A 121 0.17 4.60 -4.96
N LEU A 122 1.42 4.21 -5.21
CA LEU A 122 2.40 3.92 -4.15
C LEU A 122 2.69 5.09 -3.21
N PRO A 123 2.82 6.36 -3.65
CA PRO A 123 2.98 7.49 -2.72
C PRO A 123 1.81 7.58 -1.73
N ARG A 124 0.58 7.42 -2.24
CA ARG A 124 -0.65 7.45 -1.42
C ARG A 124 -0.73 6.26 -0.46
N LEU A 125 -0.42 5.04 -0.94
CA LEU A 125 -0.51 3.80 -0.16
C LEU A 125 0.58 3.70 0.93
N SER A 126 1.78 4.20 0.63
CA SER A 126 2.90 4.23 1.57
C SER A 126 2.78 5.36 2.60
N GLY A 127 2.10 6.45 2.25
CA GLY A 127 2.09 7.69 3.03
C GLY A 127 3.42 8.45 2.95
N ILE A 128 4.28 8.12 1.98
CA ILE A 128 5.52 8.84 1.68
C ILE A 128 5.18 9.89 0.62
N ASP A 129 5.52 11.14 0.92
CA ASP A 129 5.34 12.27 0.00
C ASP A 129 5.99 11.98 -1.36
N GLU A 130 5.29 12.33 -2.44
CA GLU A 130 5.69 12.04 -3.82
C GLU A 130 7.08 12.61 -4.14
N GLU A 131 7.41 13.78 -3.59
CA GLU A 131 8.69 14.47 -3.79
C GLU A 131 9.87 13.82 -3.04
N LYS A 132 9.59 12.92 -2.09
CA LYS A 132 10.64 12.22 -1.34
C LYS A 132 11.14 10.98 -2.06
N TRP A 133 10.39 10.49 -3.05
CA TRP A 133 10.84 9.37 -3.85
C TRP A 133 11.98 9.81 -4.75
N SER A 134 13.14 9.20 -4.55
CA SER A 134 14.34 9.46 -5.34
C SER A 134 15.12 8.18 -5.52
N LYS A 135 15.97 8.16 -6.55
CA LYS A 135 16.94 7.06 -6.75
C LYS A 135 17.77 6.83 -5.48
N ASP A 136 18.24 7.89 -4.84
CA ASP A 136 19.10 7.80 -3.66
C ASP A 136 18.35 7.16 -2.49
N LEU A 137 17.07 7.49 -2.28
CA LEU A 137 16.25 6.84 -1.26
C LEU A 137 16.16 5.32 -1.45
N PHE A 138 16.04 4.85 -2.70
CA PHE A 138 16.03 3.42 -3.00
C PHE A 138 17.38 2.77 -2.71
N LEU A 139 18.49 3.40 -3.11
CA LEU A 139 19.83 2.87 -2.88
C LEU A 139 20.21 2.86 -1.39
N ASP A 140 19.95 3.96 -0.69
CA ASP A 140 20.13 4.05 0.77
C ASP A 140 19.32 2.98 1.50
N SER A 141 18.13 2.67 0.99
CA SER A 141 17.30 1.60 1.53
C SER A 141 17.93 0.22 1.33
N LEU A 142 18.59 -0.05 0.20
CA LEU A 142 19.36 -1.29 -0.01
C LEU A 142 20.61 -1.35 0.86
N ASP A 143 21.32 -0.22 0.98
CA ASP A 143 22.51 -0.13 1.83
C ASP A 143 22.14 -0.39 3.30
N SER A 144 20.91 -0.09 3.72
CA SER A 144 20.45 -0.46 5.07
C SER A 144 20.23 -1.97 5.29
N ILE A 145 20.18 -2.77 4.22
CA ILE A 145 20.09 -4.24 4.27
C ILE A 145 21.48 -4.87 4.21
N CYS A 146 22.34 -4.34 3.34
CA CYS A 146 23.68 -4.85 3.10
C CYS A 146 24.70 -3.72 3.27
N PHE A 147 25.45 -3.72 4.37
CA PHE A 147 26.39 -2.65 4.72
C PHE A 147 27.66 -3.19 5.38
N ASP A 148 28.73 -2.39 5.27
CA ASP A 148 29.95 -2.60 6.05
C ASP A 148 29.72 -2.15 7.50
N ASP A 149 29.74 -3.09 8.44
CA ASP A 149 29.64 -2.76 9.86
C ASP A 149 30.95 -2.13 10.33
N ARG A 150 30.91 -0.85 10.68
CA ARG A 150 32.09 -0.09 11.15
C ARG A 150 32.71 -0.65 12.43
N THR A 151 31.96 -1.44 13.19
CA THR A 151 32.41 -2.04 14.46
C THR A 151 33.19 -3.32 14.22
N THR A 152 32.66 -4.20 13.36
CA THR A 152 33.29 -5.50 13.07
C THR A 152 34.21 -5.47 11.86
N GLN A 153 34.13 -4.41 11.04
CA GLN A 153 34.79 -4.29 9.73
C GLN A 153 34.42 -5.41 8.76
N GLU A 154 33.24 -6.00 8.95
CA GLU A 154 32.70 -7.06 8.11
C GLU A 154 31.47 -6.59 7.36
N LEU A 155 31.29 -7.11 6.14
CA LEU A 155 30.06 -6.96 5.38
C LEU A 155 28.94 -7.70 6.09
N LYS A 156 27.93 -6.98 6.55
CA LYS A 156 26.68 -7.55 7.05
C LYS A 156 25.65 -7.56 5.94
N ASP A 157 25.11 -8.74 5.68
CA ASP A 157 23.95 -8.93 4.81
C ASP A 157 22.76 -9.45 5.63
N LEU A 158 21.71 -8.64 5.71
CA LEU A 158 20.48 -8.97 6.43
C LEU A 158 19.45 -9.69 5.53
N SER A 159 19.72 -9.84 4.23
CA SER A 159 18.77 -10.39 3.25
C SER A 159 18.24 -11.77 3.66
N GLY A 160 19.13 -12.70 4.04
CA GLY A 160 18.74 -14.05 4.49
C GLY A 160 17.93 -14.05 5.78
N ASN A 161 18.17 -13.10 6.69
CA ASN A 161 17.36 -12.95 7.90
C ASN A 161 15.96 -12.45 7.56
N ILE A 162 15.85 -11.46 6.68
CA ILE A 162 14.58 -10.91 6.21
C ILE A 162 13.76 -11.98 5.52
N ASP A 163 14.36 -12.73 4.59
CA ASP A 163 13.70 -13.84 3.89
C ASP A 163 13.16 -14.87 4.89
N ARG A 164 13.98 -15.29 5.85
CA ARG A 164 13.57 -16.21 6.90
C ARG A 164 12.38 -15.69 7.70
N GLU A 165 12.37 -14.41 8.11
CA GLU A 165 11.27 -13.85 8.90
C GLU A 165 9.98 -13.67 8.07
N ILE A 166 10.08 -13.28 6.79
CA ILE A 166 8.93 -13.23 5.88
C ILE A 166 8.33 -14.64 5.72
N PHE A 167 9.18 -15.66 5.52
CA PHE A 167 8.75 -17.04 5.44
C PHE A 167 8.06 -17.51 6.73
N MET A 168 8.62 -17.17 7.90
CA MET A 168 8.03 -17.52 9.19
C MET A 168 6.68 -16.84 9.40
N GLU A 169 6.54 -15.56 9.04
CA GLU A 169 5.26 -14.84 9.08
C GLU A 169 4.20 -15.53 8.21
N TRP A 170 4.58 -15.92 6.98
CA TRP A 170 3.69 -16.68 6.10
C TRP A 170 3.30 -18.03 6.69
N ARG A 171 4.27 -18.79 7.23
CA ARG A 171 4.05 -20.12 7.82
C ARG A 171 3.17 -20.07 9.06
N ASN A 172 3.31 -19.03 9.88
CA ASN A 172 2.48 -18.80 11.06
C ASN A 172 1.01 -18.58 10.66
N LYS A 173 0.76 -17.84 9.58
CA LYS A 173 -0.58 -17.63 9.02
C LYS A 173 -1.14 -18.86 8.32
N HIS A 174 -0.28 -19.68 7.74
CA HIS A 174 -0.63 -20.87 6.98
C HIS A 174 0.04 -22.11 7.60
N PRO A 175 -0.39 -22.60 8.78
CA PRO A 175 0.25 -23.72 9.45
C PRO A 175 0.11 -25.04 8.68
N LEU A 176 1.05 -25.96 8.88
CA LEU A 176 1.10 -27.25 8.17
C LEU A 176 -0.10 -28.11 8.57
N LYS A 177 -0.87 -28.60 7.58
CA LYS A 177 -2.00 -29.52 7.80
C LYS A 177 -1.76 -30.94 7.28
N GLY A 178 -0.55 -31.27 6.82
CA GLY A 178 -0.24 -32.60 6.27
C GLY A 178 0.85 -32.55 5.20
N LYS A 179 0.62 -33.23 4.05
CA LYS A 179 1.53 -33.19 2.89
C LYS A 179 1.45 -31.80 2.24
N ASP A 180 2.48 -30.98 2.47
CA ASP A 180 2.65 -29.68 1.83
C ASP A 180 3.58 -29.79 0.63
N HIS A 181 3.40 -28.87 -0.31
CA HIS A 181 4.28 -28.68 -1.45
C HIS A 181 5.34 -27.64 -1.08
N VAL A 182 6.62 -27.96 -1.32
CA VAL A 182 7.71 -26.98 -1.24
C VAL A 182 7.82 -26.32 -2.61
N ALA A 183 7.48 -25.04 -2.68
CA ALA A 183 7.86 -24.20 -3.81
C ALA A 183 9.19 -23.53 -3.45
N TYR A 184 10.20 -23.72 -4.28
CA TYR A 184 11.49 -23.04 -4.15
C TYR A 184 11.79 -22.34 -5.47
N ASP A 185 12.31 -21.11 -5.38
CA ASP A 185 12.72 -20.36 -6.55
C ASP A 185 13.99 -20.99 -7.14
N LEU A 186 13.98 -21.20 -8.45
CA LEU A 186 15.09 -21.72 -9.23
C LEU A 186 15.79 -20.63 -10.04
N THR A 187 15.35 -19.38 -9.89
CA THR A 187 15.88 -18.24 -10.64
C THR A 187 17.34 -18.03 -10.26
N THR A 188 18.22 -18.16 -11.25
CA THR A 188 19.66 -17.96 -11.07
C THR A 188 20.04 -16.56 -11.52
N VAL A 189 20.59 -15.72 -10.62
CA VAL A 189 21.04 -14.37 -10.96
C VAL A 189 22.54 -14.40 -11.25
N LEU A 190 22.92 -14.35 -12.53
CA LEU A 190 24.33 -14.34 -12.92
C LEU A 190 25.00 -13.04 -12.47
N PHE A 191 26.18 -13.16 -11.86
CA PHE A 191 27.00 -12.03 -11.48
C PHE A 191 27.83 -11.52 -12.67
N PHE A 192 27.63 -10.27 -13.04
CA PHE A 192 28.38 -9.58 -14.09
C PHE A 192 29.23 -8.46 -13.47
N GLY A 193 30.34 -8.82 -12.84
CA GLY A 193 31.30 -7.87 -12.26
C GLY A 193 32.68 -8.49 -12.08
N THR A 194 33.63 -7.71 -11.55
CA THR A 194 35.01 -8.14 -11.31
C THR A 194 35.20 -8.84 -9.97
N SER A 195 34.57 -8.33 -8.91
CA SER A 195 34.56 -8.94 -7.58
C SER A 195 33.24 -8.62 -6.85
N CYS A 196 32.71 -9.62 -6.17
CA CYS A 196 31.60 -9.47 -5.23
C CYS A 196 31.76 -10.53 -4.13
N PRO A 197 31.76 -10.14 -2.84
CA PRO A 197 31.86 -11.08 -1.73
C PRO A 197 30.70 -12.08 -1.64
N LEU A 198 29.54 -11.71 -2.19
CA LEU A 198 28.32 -12.53 -2.18
C LEU A 198 28.22 -13.48 -3.37
N ALA A 199 29.09 -13.32 -4.39
CA ALA A 199 28.98 -14.07 -5.62
C ALA A 199 29.76 -15.39 -5.54
N GLU A 200 29.05 -16.50 -5.65
CA GLU A 200 29.58 -17.85 -5.57
C GLU A 200 29.41 -18.61 -6.90
N PHE A 201 30.16 -19.69 -7.11
CA PHE A 201 29.87 -20.58 -8.24
C PHE A 201 28.68 -21.47 -7.89
N GLY A 202 27.73 -21.60 -8.80
CA GLY A 202 26.60 -22.49 -8.62
C GLY A 202 26.03 -23.02 -9.93
N TYR A 203 24.94 -23.77 -9.82
CA TYR A 203 24.26 -24.34 -10.96
C TYR A 203 23.34 -23.30 -11.59
N ASN A 204 23.54 -23.03 -12.88
CA ASN A 204 22.65 -22.24 -13.71
C ASN A 204 22.19 -23.05 -14.93
N PRO A 205 21.02 -22.74 -15.52
CA PRO A 205 20.46 -23.48 -16.67
C PRO A 205 21.39 -23.54 -17.89
N GLY A 206 22.28 -22.56 -18.02
CA GLY A 206 23.25 -22.49 -19.12
C GLY A 206 24.53 -23.27 -18.87
N HIS A 207 24.69 -23.93 -17.71
CA HIS A 207 25.94 -24.55 -17.26
C HIS A 207 27.17 -23.64 -17.39
N LEU A 208 26.94 -22.33 -17.28
CA LEU A 208 27.98 -21.31 -17.38
C LEU A 208 28.83 -21.39 -16.12
N ASN A 209 30.14 -21.57 -16.29
CA ASN A 209 31.08 -21.49 -15.17
C ASN A 209 31.33 -20.02 -14.80
N ARG A 210 30.31 -19.38 -14.23
CA ARG A 210 30.31 -17.99 -13.79
C ARG A 210 29.78 -17.91 -12.37
N ARG A 211 30.23 -16.89 -11.65
CA ARG A 211 29.68 -16.59 -10.34
C ARG A 211 28.23 -16.12 -10.48
N GLN A 212 27.43 -16.41 -9.48
CA GLN A 212 26.02 -16.08 -9.36
C GLN A 212 25.72 -15.66 -7.92
N ILE A 213 24.64 -14.91 -7.76
CA ILE A 213 24.09 -14.48 -6.47
C ILE A 213 22.70 -15.10 -6.36
#